data_AF-A0A7C9FHK5-F1
#
_entry.id   AF-A0A7C9FHK5-F1
#
_cell.length_a   1.000
_cell.length_b   1.000
_cell.length_c   1.000
_cell.angle_alpha   90.00
_cell.angle_beta   90.00
_cell.angle_gamma   90.00
#
_symmetry.space_group_name_H-M   'P 1'
#
loop_
_entity.id
_entity.type
_entity.pdbx_description
1 polymer ?
#
loop_
_entity_poly.entity_id
_entity_poly.type
_entity_poly.pdbx_seq_one_letter_code
_entity_poly.pdbx_strand_id
1 'polypeptide(L)'
;MGSTKVNKNNKAFKSDSQRLPFSLRSSLAKRCSHLNAALGPQDMSTEYEKYMDAVFWIDETTSGLVIPADERSLLASGCFDVALEHQAAIGLLYSSQLYGSVMSILRVLTESVVRGLWILYCASDIELKKFKKRKIDKSFGTLVSEYESKIDDKDFVLSKFKGVAWKSMNDFTHTGFMQVSRRHLPGKISADYDATELNHALGVAGALGFIAAGQLVGMAGRADLTQPFLDKMQDYGNVQP
;
A
#
# COMPACT_ATOMS: atom_id res chain seq x y z
N MET A 1 42.39 -22.26 1.63
CA MET A 1 42.14 -20.80 1.68
C MET A 1 40.85 -20.50 0.92
N GLY A 2 39.71 -20.48 1.63
CA GLY A 2 38.41 -20.13 1.05
C GLY A 2 37.92 -18.84 1.69
N SER A 3 38.06 -17.72 1.00
CA SER A 3 37.59 -16.42 1.46
C SER A 3 36.08 -16.32 1.27
N THR A 4 35.33 -16.44 2.36
CA THR A 4 33.89 -16.20 2.37
C THR A 4 33.65 -14.70 2.19
N LYS A 5 33.28 -14.28 0.97
CA LYS A 5 32.84 -12.91 0.70
C LYS A 5 31.60 -12.60 1.55
N VAL A 6 31.79 -11.86 2.63
CA VAL A 6 30.70 -11.24 3.40
C VAL A 6 29.98 -10.27 2.47
N ASN A 7 28.71 -10.55 2.18
CA ASN A 7 27.86 -9.70 1.34
C ASN A 7 27.54 -8.40 2.10
N LYS A 8 28.24 -7.32 1.78
CA LYS A 8 28.16 -5.99 2.43
C LYS A 8 26.84 -5.22 2.21
N ASN A 9 25.85 -5.81 1.53
CA ASN A 9 24.67 -5.07 1.05
C ASN A 9 23.39 -5.18 1.91
N ASN A 10 23.37 -5.98 2.99
CA ASN A 10 22.26 -5.97 3.94
C ASN A 10 22.60 -5.07 5.13
N LYS A 11 22.32 -3.77 5.02
CA LYS A 11 22.39 -2.82 6.15
C LYS A 11 21.25 -3.01 7.16
N ALA A 12 20.19 -3.73 6.80
CA ALA A 12 19.06 -3.98 7.67
C ALA A 12 19.47 -4.91 8.83
N PHE A 13 18.92 -4.69 10.02
CA PHE A 13 18.97 -5.57 11.20
C PHE A 13 20.14 -5.42 12.18
N LYS A 14 20.93 -4.35 12.16
CA LYS A 14 21.88 -4.05 13.27
C LYS A 14 21.24 -3.09 14.28
N SER A 15 20.29 -3.60 15.06
CA SER A 15 19.74 -2.93 16.23
C SER A 15 19.79 -3.91 17.39
N ASP A 16 20.42 -3.54 18.50
CA ASP A 16 20.39 -4.31 19.75
C ASP A 16 19.02 -4.21 20.46
N SER A 17 18.13 -3.34 19.97
CA SER A 17 16.76 -3.22 20.45
C SER A 17 15.86 -4.30 19.85
N GLN A 18 15.14 -5.02 20.73
CA GLN A 18 14.10 -5.99 20.35
C GLN A 18 12.85 -5.33 19.75
N ARG A 19 12.78 -4.00 19.74
CA ARG A 19 11.66 -3.21 19.25
C ARG A 19 12.14 -1.92 18.60
N LEU A 20 11.59 -1.55 17.45
CA LEU A 20 11.98 -0.32 16.72
C LEU A 20 10.78 0.61 16.55
N PRO A 21 10.96 1.93 16.72
CA PRO A 21 9.92 2.90 16.45
C PRO A 21 9.67 2.97 14.94
N PHE A 22 8.41 2.81 14.57
CA PHE A 22 7.90 3.04 13.24
C PHE A 22 7.76 4.55 13.05
N SER A 23 8.61 5.14 12.20
CA SER A 23 8.54 6.56 11.90
C SER A 23 8.06 6.74 10.47
N LEU A 24 6.75 6.87 10.28
CA LEU A 24 6.24 7.44 9.04
C LEU A 24 6.48 8.95 9.00
N ARG A 25 6.53 9.46 7.78
CA ARG A 25 7.14 10.73 7.43
C ARG A 25 6.29 11.89 7.98
N SER A 26 6.81 12.61 8.99
CA SER A 26 6.29 13.88 9.58
C SER A 26 6.20 15.09 8.61
N SER A 27 5.92 14.81 7.33
CA SER A 27 6.01 15.71 6.20
C SER A 27 4.92 15.48 5.15
N LEU A 28 3.99 14.53 5.29
CA LEU A 28 2.94 14.37 4.28
C LEU A 28 1.97 15.55 4.27
N ALA A 29 1.41 15.92 5.42
CA ALA A 29 0.55 17.11 5.54
C ALA A 29 1.26 18.39 5.07
N LYS A 30 2.55 18.54 5.40
CA LYS A 30 3.38 19.66 4.92
C LYS A 30 3.57 19.64 3.41
N ARG A 31 3.83 18.47 2.80
CA ARG A 31 3.97 18.32 1.35
C ARG A 31 2.65 18.62 0.63
N CYS A 32 1.52 18.11 1.11
CA CYS A 32 0.20 18.41 0.56
C CYS A 32 -0.11 19.91 0.68
N SER A 33 0.17 20.53 1.83
CA SER A 33 -0.02 21.98 2.03
C SER A 33 0.82 22.81 1.06
N HIS A 34 2.11 22.50 0.89
CA HIS A 34 2.97 23.20 -0.07
C HIS A 34 2.53 23.00 -1.52
N LEU A 35 2.12 21.77 -1.88
CA LEU A 35 1.63 21.46 -3.22
C LEU A 35 0.33 22.21 -3.52
N ASN A 36 -0.63 22.21 -2.59
CA ASN A 36 -1.88 22.95 -2.73
C ASN A 36 -1.63 24.46 -2.81
N ALA A 37 -0.68 25.00 -2.03
CA ALA A 37 -0.28 26.39 -2.13
C ALA A 37 0.34 26.73 -3.51
N ALA A 38 1.09 25.80 -4.11
CA ALA A 38 1.70 25.98 -5.43
C ALA A 38 0.71 25.84 -6.59
N LEU A 39 -0.26 24.94 -6.49
CA LEU A 39 -1.25 24.67 -7.54
C LEU A 39 -2.46 25.61 -7.48
N GLY A 40 -2.64 26.35 -6.38
CA GLY A 40 -3.83 27.17 -6.14
C GLY A 40 -5.07 26.33 -5.79
N PRO A 41 -6.24 26.96 -5.58
CA PRO A 41 -7.48 26.24 -5.31
C PRO A 41 -7.76 25.24 -6.42
N GLN A 42 -7.96 23.98 -6.04
CA GLN A 42 -8.36 22.93 -6.95
C GLN A 42 -9.75 22.45 -6.54
N ASP A 43 -10.61 22.20 -7.53
CA ASP A 43 -11.89 21.53 -7.31
C ASP A 43 -11.61 20.03 -7.17
N MET A 44 -11.52 19.56 -5.93
CA MET A 44 -11.24 18.17 -5.61
C MET A 44 -12.55 17.43 -5.37
N SER A 45 -12.63 16.17 -5.80
CA SER A 45 -13.83 15.36 -5.53
C SER A 45 -14.00 15.10 -4.03
N THR A 46 -15.24 14.93 -3.59
CA THR A 46 -15.57 14.49 -2.23
C THR A 46 -14.84 13.19 -1.87
N GLU A 47 -14.66 12.29 -2.83
CA GLU A 47 -13.90 11.04 -2.66
C GLU A 47 -12.41 11.30 -2.40
N TYR A 48 -11.82 12.30 -3.04
CA TYR A 48 -10.44 12.70 -2.77
C TYR A 48 -10.28 13.27 -1.36
N GLU A 49 -11.19 14.12 -0.92
CA GLU A 49 -11.15 14.68 0.44
C GLU A 49 -11.25 13.58 1.50
N LYS A 50 -12.20 12.65 1.34
CA LYS A 50 -12.32 11.45 2.19
C LYS A 50 -11.07 10.59 2.17
N TYR A 51 -10.48 10.40 0.99
CA TYR A 51 -9.23 9.66 0.83
C TYR A 51 -8.08 10.31 1.60
N MET A 52 -7.91 11.62 1.47
CA MET A 52 -6.83 12.34 2.18
C MET A 52 -7.04 12.37 3.69
N ASP A 53 -8.28 12.50 4.16
CA ASP A 53 -8.63 12.36 5.58
C ASP A 53 -8.22 10.97 6.13
N ALA A 54 -8.53 9.90 5.39
CA ALA A 54 -8.09 8.55 5.76
C ALA A 54 -6.55 8.43 5.78
N VAL A 55 -5.86 8.97 4.77
CA VAL A 55 -4.39 8.95 4.69
C VAL A 55 -3.75 9.68 5.87
N PHE A 56 -4.23 10.87 6.23
CA PHE A 56 -3.69 11.63 7.36
C PHE A 56 -3.96 10.93 8.69
N TRP A 57 -5.18 10.43 8.88
CA TRP A 57 -5.52 9.69 10.09
C TRP A 57 -4.67 8.43 10.26
N ILE A 58 -4.41 7.69 9.16
CA ILE A 58 -3.52 6.54 9.17
C ILE A 58 -2.08 6.94 9.54
N ASP A 59 -1.55 8.00 8.94
CA ASP A 59 -0.20 8.52 9.24
C ASP A 59 -0.06 8.87 10.73
N GLU A 60 -1.02 9.61 11.29
CA GLU A 60 -1.04 9.98 12.70
C GLU A 60 -1.16 8.76 13.62
N THR A 61 -2.04 7.83 13.31
CA THR A 61 -2.32 6.64 14.13
C THR A 61 -1.15 5.65 14.13
N THR A 62 -0.44 5.54 13.00
CA THR A 62 0.69 4.61 12.86
C THR A 62 2.03 5.22 13.25
N SER A 63 2.10 6.54 13.38
CA SER A 63 3.32 7.25 13.80
C SER A 63 3.76 6.84 15.20
N GLY A 64 5.04 6.48 15.34
CA GLY A 64 5.66 6.12 16.61
C GLY A 64 5.27 4.74 17.14
N LEU A 65 4.54 3.92 16.37
CA LEU A 65 4.24 2.54 16.75
C LEU A 65 5.53 1.75 16.99
N VAL A 66 5.54 0.91 18.01
CA VAL A 66 6.72 0.14 18.37
C VAL A 66 6.51 -1.31 17.96
N ILE A 67 7.23 -1.73 16.91
CA ILE A 67 7.04 -3.04 16.25
C ILE A 67 8.13 -4.03 16.71
N PRO A 68 7.83 -5.34 16.82
CA PRO A 68 8.85 -6.36 17.07
C PRO A 68 10.00 -6.30 16.06
N ALA A 69 11.24 -6.42 16.55
CA ALA A 69 12.44 -6.33 15.73
C ALA A 69 12.96 -7.70 15.24
N ASP A 70 12.14 -8.76 15.32
CA ASP A 70 12.48 -10.02 14.69
C ASP A 70 12.44 -9.91 13.16
N GLU A 71 13.15 -10.82 12.48
CA GLU A 71 13.31 -10.79 11.03
C GLU A 71 11.99 -10.73 10.26
N ARG A 72 11.00 -11.52 10.68
CA ARG A 72 9.72 -11.61 9.99
C ARG A 72 8.94 -10.32 10.15
N SER A 73 8.82 -9.83 11.38
CA SER A 73 8.11 -8.59 11.67
C SER A 73 8.70 -7.40 10.92
N LEU A 74 10.02 -7.30 10.85
CA LEU A 74 10.66 -6.20 10.14
C LEU A 74 10.54 -6.30 8.61
N LEU A 75 10.56 -7.51 8.03
CA LEU A 75 10.32 -7.69 6.60
C LEU A 75 8.85 -7.38 6.23
N ALA A 76 7.90 -7.81 7.07
CA ALA A 76 6.48 -7.54 6.87
C ALA A 76 6.16 -6.05 7.04
N SER A 77 6.61 -5.44 8.14
CA SER A 77 6.41 -4.01 8.40
C SER A 77 7.05 -3.12 7.34
N GLY A 78 8.21 -3.49 6.79
CA GLY A 78 8.78 -2.78 5.64
C GLY A 78 7.89 -2.84 4.38
N CYS A 79 7.15 -3.93 4.17
CA CYS A 79 6.17 -4.00 3.08
C CYS A 79 4.94 -3.12 3.35
N PHE A 80 4.46 -3.08 4.60
CA PHE A 80 3.34 -2.21 4.98
C PHE A 80 3.71 -0.73 4.97
N ASP A 81 4.93 -0.37 5.38
CA ASP A 81 5.44 0.99 5.31
C ASP A 81 5.49 1.50 3.86
N VAL A 82 6.04 0.69 2.95
CA VAL A 82 6.03 1.02 1.52
C VAL A 82 4.60 1.10 0.95
N ALA A 83 3.67 0.27 1.44
CA ALA A 83 2.26 0.38 1.07
C ALA A 83 1.67 1.74 1.50
N LEU A 84 1.91 2.17 2.74
CA LEU A 84 1.44 3.48 3.22
C LEU A 84 2.11 4.65 2.48
N GLU A 85 3.38 4.50 2.09
CA GLU A 85 4.05 5.46 1.23
C GLU A 85 3.41 5.54 -0.18
N HIS A 86 3.08 4.39 -0.78
CA HIS A 86 2.40 4.35 -2.07
C HIS A 86 0.99 4.94 -2.01
N GLN A 87 0.25 4.70 -0.92
CA GLN A 87 -1.03 5.34 -0.66
C GLN A 87 -0.86 6.87 -0.60
N ALA A 88 0.04 7.37 0.25
CA ALA A 88 0.33 8.79 0.32
C ALA A 88 0.74 9.41 -1.05
N ALA A 89 1.53 8.68 -1.84
CA ALA A 89 1.95 9.12 -3.17
C ALA A 89 0.78 9.21 -4.17
N ILE A 90 -0.20 8.30 -4.11
CA ILE A 90 -1.42 8.38 -4.90
C ILE A 90 -2.15 9.69 -4.64
N GLY A 91 -2.29 10.10 -3.38
CA GLY A 91 -2.93 11.37 -3.01
C GLY A 91 -2.23 12.60 -3.60
N LEU A 92 -0.90 12.62 -3.58
CA LEU A 92 -0.10 13.71 -4.15
C LEU A 92 -0.16 13.76 -5.69
N LEU A 93 -0.14 12.60 -6.34
CA LEU A 93 -0.21 12.50 -7.79
C LEU A 93 -1.61 12.83 -8.30
N TYR A 94 -2.63 12.41 -7.58
CA TYR A 94 -4.02 12.75 -7.88
C TYR A 94 -4.21 14.27 -7.85
N SER A 95 -3.73 14.96 -6.81
CA SER A 95 -3.91 16.42 -6.75
C SER A 95 -3.13 17.17 -7.82
N SER A 96 -2.09 16.55 -8.37
CA SER A 96 -1.34 17.06 -9.52
C SER A 96 -1.93 16.62 -10.88
N GLN A 97 -3.09 15.96 -10.88
CA GLN A 97 -3.76 15.41 -12.07
C GLN A 97 -2.90 14.41 -12.87
N LEU A 98 -1.93 13.76 -12.20
CA LEU A 98 -1.06 12.73 -12.79
C LEU A 98 -1.70 11.34 -12.70
N TYR A 99 -2.93 11.23 -13.18
CA TYR A 99 -3.78 10.05 -13.01
C TYR A 99 -3.20 8.77 -13.61
N GLY A 100 -2.45 8.86 -14.71
CA GLY A 100 -1.78 7.69 -15.27
C GLY A 100 -0.77 7.06 -14.31
N SER A 101 -0.07 7.88 -13.52
CA SER A 101 0.83 7.41 -12.47
C SER A 101 0.09 6.90 -11.25
N VAL A 102 -1.04 7.54 -10.88
CA VAL A 102 -1.96 7.03 -9.83
C VAL A 102 -2.35 5.58 -10.15
N MET A 103 -2.82 5.32 -11.38
CA MET A 103 -3.27 4.01 -11.80
C MET A 103 -2.14 2.96 -11.83
N SER A 104 -0.92 3.36 -12.20
CA SER A 104 0.24 2.46 -12.12
C SER A 104 0.60 2.07 -10.67
N ILE A 105 0.49 3.01 -9.72
CA ILE A 105 0.92 2.76 -8.34
C ILE A 105 -0.01 1.81 -7.60
N LEU A 106 -1.31 1.75 -7.95
CA LEU A 106 -2.26 0.79 -7.36
C LEU A 106 -1.75 -0.65 -7.39
N ARG A 107 -1.05 -1.03 -8.46
CA ARG A 107 -0.46 -2.35 -8.61
C ARG A 107 0.58 -2.64 -7.53
N VAL A 108 1.57 -1.76 -7.37
CA VAL A 108 2.66 -1.95 -6.42
C VAL A 108 2.22 -1.72 -4.98
N LEU A 109 1.20 -0.89 -4.75
CA LEU A 109 0.49 -0.79 -3.48
C LEU A 109 -0.12 -2.15 -3.10
N THR A 110 -0.90 -2.75 -4.01
CA THR A 110 -1.51 -4.06 -3.81
C THR A 110 -0.47 -5.14 -3.52
N GLU A 111 0.62 -5.18 -4.30
CA GLU A 111 1.70 -6.15 -4.06
C GLU A 111 2.37 -5.98 -2.72
N SER A 112 2.58 -4.74 -2.29
CA SER A 112 3.21 -4.43 -1.01
C SER A 112 2.35 -4.94 0.15
N VAL A 113 1.03 -4.72 0.10
CA VAL A 113 0.09 -5.24 1.10
C VAL A 113 0.07 -6.78 1.12
N VAL A 114 -0.20 -7.42 -0.02
CA VAL A 114 -0.31 -8.89 -0.08
C VAL A 114 1.01 -9.56 0.31
N ARG A 115 2.14 -8.97 -0.07
CA ARG A 115 3.46 -9.49 0.30
C ARG A 115 3.73 -9.33 1.80
N GLY A 116 3.35 -8.19 2.39
CA GLY A 116 3.43 -8.00 3.84
C GLY A 116 2.60 -9.02 4.60
N LEU A 117 1.34 -9.22 4.19
CA LEU A 117 0.44 -10.22 4.78
C LEU A 117 1.04 -11.63 4.69
N TRP A 118 1.47 -12.04 3.50
CA TRP A 118 2.04 -13.36 3.30
C TRP A 118 3.36 -13.58 4.08
N ILE A 119 4.25 -12.57 4.13
CA ILE A 119 5.47 -12.62 4.94
C ILE A 119 5.12 -12.78 6.41
N LEU A 120 4.14 -12.02 6.91
CA LEU A 120 3.78 -12.02 8.32
C LEU A 120 3.16 -13.36 8.75
N TYR A 121 2.26 -13.92 7.95
CA TYR A 121 1.42 -15.04 8.37
C TYR A 121 1.79 -16.41 7.79
N CYS A 122 2.44 -16.44 6.62
CA CYS A 122 2.56 -17.68 5.83
C CYS A 122 4.01 -18.11 5.58
N ALA A 123 4.90 -17.17 5.28
CA ALA A 123 6.25 -17.49 4.81
C ALA A 123 7.02 -18.37 5.80
N SER A 124 7.72 -19.39 5.34
CA SER A 124 8.70 -20.14 6.14
C SER A 124 10.02 -19.38 6.28
N ASP A 125 10.89 -19.75 7.23
CA ASP A 125 12.22 -19.16 7.36
C ASP A 125 13.09 -19.36 6.11
N ILE A 126 12.87 -20.46 5.38
CA ILE A 126 13.53 -20.72 4.09
C ILE A 126 13.09 -19.67 3.07
N GLU A 127 11.80 -19.35 3.04
CA GLU A 127 11.24 -18.34 2.14
C GLU A 127 11.66 -16.92 2.52
N LEU A 128 11.74 -16.59 3.81
CA LEU A 128 12.32 -15.30 4.25
C LEU A 128 13.78 -15.15 3.77
N LYS A 129 14.58 -16.23 3.87
CA LYS A 129 15.96 -16.26 3.36
C LYS A 129 16.01 -16.08 1.84
N LYS A 130 15.06 -16.64 1.08
CA LYS A 130 14.94 -16.43 -0.37
C LYS A 130 14.53 -14.99 -0.69
N PHE A 131 13.56 -14.44 0.03
CA PHE A 131 13.08 -13.07 -0.15
C PHE A 131 14.21 -12.05 -0.02
N LYS A 132 15.03 -12.15 1.03
CA LYS A 132 16.23 -11.30 1.21
C LYS A 132 17.25 -11.41 0.08
N LYS A 133 17.21 -12.49 -0.71
CA LYS A 133 18.04 -12.70 -1.90
C LYS A 133 17.31 -12.32 -3.21
N ARG A 134 16.22 -11.55 -3.11
CA ARG A 134 15.38 -11.10 -4.23
C ARG A 134 14.70 -12.25 -4.98
N LYS A 135 14.44 -13.37 -4.29
CA LYS A 135 13.75 -14.54 -4.85
C LYS A 135 12.43 -14.76 -4.13
N ILE A 136 11.34 -14.67 -4.88
CA ILE A 136 10.04 -15.22 -4.48
C ILE A 136 9.64 -16.17 -5.60
N ASP A 137 9.75 -17.47 -5.33
CA ASP A 137 9.41 -18.52 -6.30
C ASP A 137 7.90 -18.83 -6.26
N LYS A 138 7.06 -17.79 -6.15
CA LYS A 138 5.61 -17.87 -6.05
C LYS A 138 4.96 -16.77 -6.88
N SER A 139 3.87 -17.12 -7.55
CA SER A 139 3.03 -16.13 -8.20
C SER A 139 2.29 -15.29 -7.17
N PHE A 140 1.87 -14.07 -7.52
CA PHE A 140 1.00 -13.28 -6.64
C PHE A 140 -0.27 -14.03 -6.24
N GLY A 141 -0.87 -14.79 -7.17
CA GLY A 141 -2.06 -15.60 -6.86
C GLY A 141 -1.80 -16.66 -5.79
N THR A 142 -0.59 -17.24 -5.77
CA THR A 142 -0.18 -18.19 -4.75
C THR A 142 -0.03 -17.53 -3.38
N LEU A 143 0.53 -16.31 -3.34
CA LEU A 143 0.63 -15.55 -2.07
C LEU A 143 -0.74 -15.26 -1.49
N VAL A 144 -1.69 -14.83 -2.34
CA VAL A 144 -3.09 -14.59 -1.97
C VAL A 144 -3.74 -15.86 -1.41
N SER A 145 -3.68 -16.97 -2.16
CA SER A 145 -4.36 -18.21 -1.74
C SER A 145 -3.80 -18.78 -0.44
N GLU A 146 -2.47 -18.67 -0.22
CA GLU A 146 -1.84 -19.13 1.02
C GLU A 146 -2.23 -18.27 2.22
N TYR A 147 -2.38 -16.95 2.03
CA TYR A 147 -2.85 -16.06 3.08
C TYR A 147 -4.33 -16.29 3.43
N GLU A 148 -5.21 -16.34 2.44
CA GLU A 148 -6.65 -16.60 2.67
C GLU A 148 -6.88 -17.94 3.37
N SER A 149 -6.14 -18.98 2.96
CA SER A 149 -6.17 -20.29 3.64
C SER A 149 -5.68 -20.21 5.08
N LYS A 150 -4.68 -19.36 5.37
CA LYS A 150 -4.09 -19.20 6.70
C LYS A 150 -5.04 -18.54 7.70
N ILE A 151 -5.89 -17.63 7.23
CA ILE A 151 -6.89 -16.93 8.06
C ILE A 151 -8.28 -17.56 8.00
N ASP A 152 -8.42 -18.69 7.29
CA ASP A 152 -9.71 -19.37 7.03
C ASP A 152 -10.77 -18.44 6.43
N ASP A 153 -10.35 -17.54 5.51
CA ASP A 153 -11.26 -16.61 4.83
C ASP A 153 -12.25 -17.37 3.94
N LYS A 154 -13.54 -17.31 4.29
CA LYS A 154 -14.62 -17.97 3.55
C LYS A 154 -15.05 -17.17 2.33
N ASP A 155 -14.76 -15.87 2.32
CA ASP A 155 -15.22 -14.97 1.27
C ASP A 155 -14.21 -14.83 0.13
N PHE A 156 -12.96 -15.27 0.33
CA PHE A 156 -11.90 -15.23 -0.68
C PHE A 156 -11.75 -13.84 -1.29
N VAL A 157 -11.75 -12.82 -0.43
CA VAL A 157 -11.88 -11.41 -0.84
C VAL A 157 -10.73 -10.98 -1.76
N LEU A 158 -9.49 -11.36 -1.44
CA LEU A 158 -8.32 -11.01 -2.24
C LEU A 158 -8.23 -11.81 -3.53
N SER A 159 -8.67 -13.06 -3.53
CA SER A 159 -8.77 -13.88 -4.74
C SER A 159 -9.81 -13.32 -5.71
N LYS A 160 -10.98 -12.92 -5.21
CA LYS A 160 -12.01 -12.24 -6.00
C LYS A 160 -11.50 -10.90 -6.53
N PHE A 161 -10.88 -10.08 -5.67
CA PHE A 161 -10.26 -8.81 -6.07
C PHE A 161 -9.23 -9.02 -7.20
N LYS A 162 -8.33 -9.99 -7.06
CA LYS A 162 -7.37 -10.37 -8.11
C LYS A 162 -8.09 -10.78 -9.40
N GLY A 163 -9.14 -11.60 -9.31
CA GLY A 163 -9.92 -12.04 -10.46
C GLY A 163 -10.47 -10.89 -11.30
N VAL A 164 -10.87 -9.80 -10.65
CA VAL A 164 -11.45 -8.61 -11.30
C VAL A 164 -10.38 -7.60 -11.73
N ALA A 165 -9.45 -7.25 -10.85
CA ALA A 165 -8.59 -6.07 -11.03
C ALA A 165 -7.20 -6.38 -11.62
N TRP A 166 -6.70 -7.62 -11.51
CA TRP A 166 -5.28 -7.93 -11.76
C TRP A 166 -4.81 -7.58 -13.17
N LYS A 167 -5.61 -7.94 -14.19
CA LYS A 167 -5.25 -7.70 -15.59
C LYS A 167 -5.19 -6.20 -15.89
N SER A 168 -6.19 -5.45 -15.44
CA SER A 168 -6.23 -3.99 -15.60
C SER A 168 -5.05 -3.31 -14.90
N MET A 169 -4.71 -3.73 -13.68
CA MET A 169 -3.55 -3.17 -12.99
C MET A 169 -2.23 -3.48 -13.71
N ASN A 170 -2.08 -4.66 -14.32
CA ASN A 170 -0.90 -4.97 -15.13
C ASN A 170 -0.82 -4.05 -16.37
N ASP A 171 -1.95 -3.85 -17.06
CA ASP A 171 -2.02 -2.92 -18.18
C ASP A 171 -1.64 -1.49 -17.75
N PHE A 172 -2.11 -1.02 -16.60
CA PHE A 172 -1.76 0.31 -16.07
C PHE A 172 -0.32 0.43 -15.56
N THR A 173 0.38 -0.67 -15.29
CA THR A 173 1.75 -0.64 -14.75
C THR A 173 2.79 -0.82 -15.84
N HIS A 174 2.48 -1.64 -16.85
CA HIS A 174 3.41 -2.03 -17.89
C HIS A 174 3.16 -1.32 -19.22
N THR A 175 2.51 -0.15 -19.20
CA THR A 175 2.20 0.62 -20.42
C THR A 175 1.37 -0.21 -21.41
N GLY A 176 0.44 -1.00 -20.88
CA GLY A 176 -0.53 -1.75 -21.65
C GLY A 176 -1.59 -0.84 -22.26
N PHE A 177 -2.51 -1.46 -23.01
CA PHE A 177 -3.48 -0.72 -23.81
C PHE A 177 -4.38 0.20 -22.96
N MET A 178 -4.80 -0.23 -21.77
CA MET A 178 -5.59 0.63 -20.87
C MET A 178 -4.83 1.91 -20.49
N GLN A 179 -3.52 1.82 -20.20
CA GLN A 179 -2.73 3.01 -19.87
C GLN A 179 -2.56 3.95 -21.05
N VAL A 180 -2.28 3.39 -22.22
CA VAL A 180 -2.01 4.16 -23.44
C VAL A 180 -3.30 4.79 -23.99
N SER A 181 -4.42 4.05 -23.98
CA SER A 181 -5.71 4.55 -24.46
C SER A 181 -6.19 5.77 -23.67
N ARG A 182 -5.94 5.83 -22.35
CA ARG A 182 -6.23 6.98 -21.45
C ARG A 182 -5.40 8.23 -21.73
N ARG A 183 -4.62 8.24 -22.81
CA ARG A 183 -3.87 9.40 -23.31
C ARG A 183 -4.51 10.04 -24.53
N HIS A 184 -5.66 9.55 -25.00
CA HIS A 184 -6.25 9.96 -26.27
C HIS A 184 -7.63 10.57 -26.07
N LEU A 185 -7.73 11.90 -26.21
CA LEU A 185 -8.98 12.59 -26.44
C LEU A 185 -9.18 12.80 -27.95
N PRO A 186 -10.43 12.99 -28.43
CA PRO A 186 -10.68 13.38 -29.81
C PRO A 186 -9.84 14.62 -30.19
N GLY A 187 -8.90 14.45 -31.13
CA GLY A 187 -8.04 15.52 -31.63
C GLY A 187 -6.89 15.96 -30.72
N LYS A 188 -6.63 15.30 -29.58
CA LYS A 188 -5.56 15.69 -28.64
C LYS A 188 -5.01 14.51 -27.84
N ILE A 189 -3.69 14.49 -27.64
CA ILE A 189 -3.03 13.60 -26.68
C ILE A 189 -3.02 14.29 -25.31
N SER A 190 -3.82 13.79 -24.36
CA SER A 190 -3.88 14.26 -22.97
C SER A 190 -4.51 13.20 -22.07
N ALA A 191 -4.42 13.39 -20.76
CA ALA A 191 -5.10 12.50 -19.81
C ALA A 191 -6.61 12.49 -20.07
N ASP A 192 -7.18 11.29 -20.19
CA ASP A 192 -8.61 11.05 -20.32
C ASP A 192 -8.99 9.91 -19.37
N TYR A 193 -9.46 10.28 -18.19
CA TYR A 193 -9.84 9.36 -17.12
C TYR A 193 -11.24 9.71 -16.66
N ASP A 194 -12.09 8.69 -16.57
CA ASP A 194 -13.43 8.83 -16.04
C ASP A 194 -13.38 9.06 -14.52
N ALA A 195 -14.21 9.98 -14.01
CA ALA A 195 -14.23 10.32 -12.59
C ALA A 195 -14.60 9.11 -11.71
N THR A 196 -15.46 8.22 -12.19
CA THR A 196 -15.82 6.98 -11.47
C THR A 196 -14.62 6.03 -11.40
N GLU A 197 -13.86 5.90 -12.50
CA GLU A 197 -12.62 5.10 -12.53
C GLU A 197 -11.61 5.62 -11.51
N LEU A 198 -11.46 6.94 -11.41
CA LEU A 198 -10.60 7.60 -10.42
C LEU A 198 -11.10 7.44 -8.98
N ASN A 199 -12.41 7.55 -8.75
CA ASN A 199 -13.01 7.37 -7.43
C ASN A 199 -12.85 5.93 -6.95
N HIS A 200 -13.02 4.93 -7.83
CA HIS A 200 -12.72 3.54 -7.52
C HIS A 200 -11.24 3.32 -7.19
N ALA A 201 -10.32 3.97 -7.91
CA ALA A 201 -8.89 3.91 -7.61
C ALA A 201 -8.58 4.42 -6.20
N LEU A 202 -9.17 5.56 -5.81
CA LEU A 202 -9.03 6.11 -4.45
C LEU A 202 -9.60 5.15 -3.41
N GLY A 203 -10.81 4.61 -3.62
CA GLY A 203 -11.44 3.63 -2.73
C GLY A 203 -10.58 2.40 -2.48
N VAL A 204 -10.03 1.80 -3.55
CA VAL A 204 -9.11 0.65 -3.45
C VAL A 204 -7.84 1.03 -2.70
N ALA A 205 -7.24 2.18 -3.02
CA ALA A 205 -6.01 2.64 -2.36
C ALA A 205 -6.22 2.88 -0.86
N GLY A 206 -7.36 3.47 -0.48
CA GLY A 206 -7.73 3.70 0.92
C GLY A 206 -7.92 2.40 1.68
N ALA A 207 -8.69 1.46 1.12
CA ALA A 207 -8.91 0.15 1.74
C ALA A 207 -7.60 -0.63 1.95
N LEU A 208 -6.70 -0.61 0.95
CA LEU A 208 -5.37 -1.23 1.07
C LEU A 208 -4.49 -0.56 2.13
N GLY A 209 -4.59 0.76 2.26
CA GLY A 209 -3.93 1.52 3.33
C GLY A 209 -4.42 1.12 4.72
N PHE A 210 -5.74 0.99 4.92
CA PHE A 210 -6.31 0.50 6.18
C PHE A 210 -5.84 -0.93 6.49
N ILE A 211 -5.78 -1.82 5.49
CA ILE A 211 -5.23 -3.16 5.71
C ILE A 211 -3.77 -3.07 6.21
N ALA A 212 -2.90 -2.31 5.53
CA ALA A 212 -1.51 -2.16 5.93
C ALA A 212 -1.35 -1.57 7.34
N ALA A 213 -2.09 -0.50 7.65
CA ALA A 213 -2.01 0.16 8.94
C ALA A 213 -2.60 -0.69 10.07
N GLY A 214 -3.67 -1.44 9.83
CA GLY A 214 -4.25 -2.37 10.81
C GLY A 214 -3.27 -3.48 11.18
N GLN A 215 -2.48 -3.96 10.22
CA GLN A 215 -1.40 -4.91 10.48
C GLN A 215 -0.31 -4.32 11.38
N LEU A 216 0.12 -3.08 11.12
CA LEU A 216 1.10 -2.38 11.96
C LEU A 216 0.59 -2.16 13.38
N VAL A 217 -0.67 -1.73 13.55
CA VAL A 217 -1.32 -1.56 14.85
C VAL A 217 -1.37 -2.88 15.62
N GLY A 218 -1.78 -3.97 14.95
CA GLY A 218 -1.82 -5.31 15.53
C GLY A 218 -0.43 -5.80 15.96
N MET A 219 0.58 -5.64 15.10
CA MET A 219 1.97 -5.98 15.42
C MET A 219 2.54 -5.17 16.60
N ALA A 220 2.12 -3.91 16.76
CA ALA A 220 2.50 -3.07 17.89
C ALA A 220 1.80 -3.45 19.21
N GLY A 221 0.80 -4.33 19.16
CA GLY A 221 0.00 -4.72 20.34
C GLY A 221 -0.89 -3.60 20.87
N ARG A 222 -1.26 -2.63 20.03
CA ARG A 222 -2.09 -1.47 20.40
C ARG A 222 -3.58 -1.79 20.34
N ALA A 223 -4.03 -2.66 21.23
CA ALA A 223 -5.44 -3.08 21.30
C ALA A 223 -6.41 -1.90 21.55
N ASP A 224 -5.93 -0.83 22.17
CA ASP A 224 -6.66 0.42 22.39
C ASP A 224 -7.02 1.14 21.08
N LEU A 225 -6.31 0.87 19.99
CA LEU A 225 -6.56 1.44 18.67
C LEU A 225 -7.50 0.58 17.81
N THR A 226 -7.82 -0.65 18.23
CA THR A 226 -8.62 -1.59 17.41
C THR A 226 -9.99 -1.01 17.04
N GLN A 227 -10.77 -0.53 18.02
CA GLN A 227 -12.11 0.01 17.74
C GLN A 227 -12.05 1.32 16.94
N PRO A 228 -11.23 2.33 17.30
CA PRO A 228 -11.06 3.53 16.46
C PRO A 228 -10.68 3.21 15.01
N PHE A 229 -9.88 2.17 14.80
CA PHE A 229 -9.48 1.73 13.47
C PHE A 229 -10.63 1.11 12.68
N LEU A 230 -11.43 0.26 13.31
CA LEU A 230 -12.62 -0.31 12.69
C LEU A 230 -13.65 0.76 12.34
N ASP A 231 -13.87 1.72 13.24
CA ASP A 231 -14.81 2.83 13.02
C ASP A 231 -14.37 3.68 11.83
N LYS A 232 -13.10 4.11 11.79
CA LYS A 232 -12.57 4.91 10.68
C LYS A 232 -12.60 4.15 9.35
N MET A 233 -12.30 2.85 9.36
CA MET A 233 -12.37 2.01 8.17
C MET A 233 -13.81 1.84 7.66
N GLN A 234 -14.78 1.69 8.56
CA GLN A 234 -16.20 1.62 8.21
C GLN A 234 -16.70 2.95 7.64
N ASP A 235 -16.36 4.07 8.28
CA ASP A 235 -16.69 5.41 7.78
C ASP A 235 -16.13 5.66 6.37
N TYR A 236 -14.92 5.16 6.10
CA TYR A 236 -14.32 5.23 4.78
C TYR A 236 -15.04 4.34 3.74
N GLY A 237 -15.43 3.13 4.13
CA GLY A 237 -16.11 2.18 3.27
C GLY A 237 -17.60 2.49 3.02
N ASN A 238 -18.22 3.25 3.91
CA ASN A 238 -19.62 3.68 3.81
C ASN A 238 -19.74 4.84 2.82
N VAL A 239 -19.93 4.52 1.55
CA VAL A 239 -20.45 5.46 0.56
C VAL A 239 -21.94 5.16 0.40
N GLN A 240 -22.79 6.06 0.89
CA GLN A 240 -24.19 6.09 0.47
C GLN A 240 -24.24 6.30 -1.05
N PRO A 241 -25.14 5.62 -1.77
CA PRO A 241 -25.25 5.68 -3.23
C PRO A 241 -25.47 7.09 -3.77
#